data_AF-A0A945AX61-F1
#
_entry.id   AF-A0A945AX61-F1
#
_cell.length_a   1.000
_cell.length_b   1.000
_cell.length_c   1.000
_cell.angle_alpha   90.00
_cell.angle_beta   90.00
_cell.angle_gamma   90.00
#
_symmetry.space_group_name_H-M   'P 1'
#
loop_
_entity.id
_entity.type
_entity.pdbx_description
1 polymer ?
#
loop_
_entity_poly.entity_id
_entity_poly.type
_entity_poly.pdbx_seq_one_letter_code
_entity_poly.pdbx_strand_id
1 'polypeptide(L)'
;MTQKIRPSQFITTYGPGSIIELPDGPVLIPLGDEGLFLENNPYGLKVSDFAINDQRMSKGVLKEAKIFRLPTNSELGLENDATIYRTKKFPEWNLCLNSDYHPTRTDILYNFKERGQSACPICRVIPDTSRLLKGSAIRFVSVCKNGHLDDVPWYDLIHHGTTCSETNSVINELKNKNSLLWKTSAGTGLRYTEIECPRCGKSENLGSLYSREINCTARFPETEGLKEPPSRKFDCSVKANIMQRQAANIRIPEIKTLLSVQSVMMDLNSQLQNPSIVAAIKITLKSIDPEWKIHKTKITTQEQLDDFFDNMETLDVAPKIIKKFKDESLEALVQLMDDFNKPIPVGYHDLILDEFNELRKASIYGAPPSAHQSKSKILFKAEKGKRFVIGKNTFVVTPISKLQTISVQTGFKRDDTGDDLLQSDSELVKTSFFDDAGTEWYPGVSYTGEGIFIRLDGDGVLSDILNGDDVKQWLKTHHEETTSGEVDYT
;
A
#
# COMPACT_ATOMS: atom_id res chain seq x y z
N MET A 1 12.35 7.02 -19.00
CA MET A 1 13.17 7.37 -17.81
C MET A 1 12.62 6.62 -16.61
N THR A 2 13.48 6.27 -15.65
CA THR A 2 13.12 5.51 -14.44
C THR A 2 13.08 6.41 -13.21
N GLN A 3 12.26 6.05 -12.22
CA GLN A 3 12.21 6.73 -10.92
C GLN A 3 12.61 5.73 -9.83
N LYS A 4 13.50 6.17 -8.93
CA LYS A 4 13.89 5.38 -7.76
C LYS A 4 12.80 5.48 -6.70
N ILE A 5 12.32 4.33 -6.24
CA ILE A 5 11.33 4.21 -5.17
C ILE A 5 11.94 3.35 -4.06
N ARG A 6 11.83 3.82 -2.81
CA ARG A 6 12.21 3.02 -1.64
C ARG A 6 11.11 1.99 -1.35
N PRO A 7 11.44 0.77 -0.86
CA PRO A 7 10.41 -0.21 -0.48
C PRO A 7 9.33 0.34 0.48
N SER A 8 9.69 1.22 1.42
CA SER A 8 8.72 1.88 2.30
C SER A 8 7.76 2.84 1.57
N GLN A 9 8.24 3.50 0.52
CA GLN A 9 7.41 4.36 -0.31
C GLN A 9 6.42 3.56 -1.17
N PHE A 10 6.76 2.30 -1.50
CA PHE A 10 5.87 1.43 -2.28
C PHE A 10 4.58 1.08 -1.53
N ILE A 11 4.65 0.81 -0.23
CA ILE A 11 3.42 0.52 0.55
C ILE A 11 2.65 1.77 0.97
N THR A 12 3.23 2.96 0.82
CA THR A 12 2.62 4.24 1.20
C THR A 12 2.19 5.02 -0.03
N THR A 13 3.09 5.82 -0.60
CA THR A 13 2.79 6.80 -1.64
C THR A 13 2.74 6.19 -3.06
N TYR A 14 3.66 5.29 -3.38
CA TYR A 14 3.94 4.83 -4.74
C TYR A 14 3.57 3.35 -4.96
N GLY A 15 2.48 2.92 -4.34
CA GLY A 15 1.98 1.53 -4.43
C GLY A 15 0.98 1.29 -5.54
N PRO A 16 0.52 0.04 -5.72
CA PRO A 16 -0.43 -0.34 -6.76
C PRO A 16 -1.72 0.48 -6.72
N GLY A 17 -2.08 1.14 -7.81
CA GLY A 17 -3.20 2.08 -7.94
C GLY A 17 -2.82 3.56 -7.82
N SER A 18 -1.57 3.88 -7.50
CA SER A 18 -1.04 5.25 -7.50
C SER A 18 -0.68 5.73 -8.92
N ILE A 19 -0.75 7.04 -9.12
CA ILE A 19 -0.26 7.73 -10.32
C ILE A 19 1.02 8.48 -9.93
N ILE A 20 2.13 8.16 -10.59
CA ILE A 20 3.44 8.81 -10.36
C ILE A 20 3.84 9.65 -11.56
N GLU A 21 4.46 10.80 -11.32
CA GLU A 21 4.97 11.70 -12.35
C GLU A 21 6.38 11.28 -12.76
N LEU A 22 6.54 10.76 -13.98
CA LEU A 22 7.86 10.54 -14.56
C LEU A 22 8.21 11.68 -15.52
N PRO A 23 9.51 11.88 -15.83
CA PRO A 23 9.93 12.84 -16.84
C PRO A 23 9.28 12.64 -18.23
N ASP A 24 8.88 11.40 -18.57
CA ASP A 24 8.21 11.06 -19.83
C ASP A 24 6.67 11.13 -19.75
N GLY A 25 6.13 11.62 -18.64
CA GLY A 25 4.70 11.70 -18.35
C GLY A 25 4.26 10.77 -17.21
N PRO A 26 3.02 10.94 -16.73
CA PRO A 26 2.50 10.15 -15.62
C PRO A 26 2.26 8.69 -15.99
N VAL A 27 2.44 7.83 -14.99
CA VAL A 27 2.18 6.40 -15.09
C VAL A 27 1.44 5.90 -13.86
N LEU A 28 0.57 4.91 -14.06
CA LEU A 28 -0.05 4.14 -13.01
C LEU A 28 0.87 3.00 -12.58
N ILE A 29 0.93 2.74 -11.27
CA ILE A 29 1.54 1.54 -10.71
C ILE A 29 0.50 0.39 -10.73
N PRO A 30 0.70 -0.68 -11.51
CA PRO A 30 -0.16 -1.86 -11.49
C PRO A 30 0.07 -2.72 -10.23
N LEU A 31 -0.74 -3.77 -10.03
CA LEU A 31 -0.52 -4.81 -9.03
C LEU A 31 0.82 -5.55 -9.26
N GLY A 32 1.25 -6.33 -8.26
CA GLY A 32 2.57 -6.98 -8.27
C GLY A 32 2.72 -8.05 -9.34
N ASP A 33 1.67 -8.81 -9.62
CA ASP A 33 1.57 -9.78 -10.73
C ASP A 33 1.67 -9.11 -12.11
N GLU A 34 1.12 -7.91 -12.26
CA GLU A 34 1.14 -7.16 -13.53
C GLU A 34 2.39 -6.28 -13.71
N GLY A 35 2.99 -5.83 -12.62
CA GLY A 35 4.11 -4.90 -12.62
C GLY A 35 5.49 -5.54 -12.43
N LEU A 36 5.56 -6.65 -11.67
CA LEU A 36 6.83 -7.17 -11.14
C LEU A 36 7.00 -8.68 -11.39
N PHE A 37 6.04 -9.49 -10.97
CA PHE A 37 6.10 -10.95 -10.97
C PHE A 37 5.42 -11.60 -12.18
N LEU A 38 5.41 -10.89 -13.31
CA LEU A 38 4.93 -11.43 -14.58
C LEU A 38 5.66 -12.74 -14.93
N GLU A 39 4.93 -13.72 -15.48
CA GLU A 39 5.48 -15.04 -15.86
C GLU A 39 6.76 -14.91 -16.73
N ASN A 40 6.78 -13.96 -17.66
CA ASN A 40 7.89 -13.68 -18.56
C ASN A 40 8.71 -12.43 -18.13
N ASN A 41 8.87 -12.20 -16.83
CA ASN A 41 9.72 -11.12 -16.36
C ASN A 41 11.22 -11.43 -16.67
N PRO A 42 12.02 -10.41 -17.05
CA PRO A 42 13.35 -10.60 -17.65
C PRO A 42 14.40 -11.04 -16.63
N TYR A 43 14.07 -10.98 -15.34
CA TYR A 43 14.96 -11.35 -14.24
C TYR A 43 14.53 -12.67 -13.57
N GLY A 44 13.48 -13.33 -14.06
CA GLY A 44 12.97 -14.58 -13.49
C GLY A 44 12.49 -14.47 -12.04
N LEU A 45 12.05 -13.27 -11.62
CA LEU A 45 11.60 -13.00 -10.25
C LEU A 45 10.36 -13.82 -9.93
N LYS A 46 10.38 -14.49 -8.78
CA LYS A 46 9.21 -15.15 -8.19
C LYS A 46 8.85 -14.47 -6.89
N VAL A 47 7.55 -14.31 -6.63
CA VAL A 47 7.06 -13.66 -5.40
C VAL A 47 7.58 -14.36 -4.13
N SER A 48 7.76 -15.68 -4.18
CA SER A 48 8.30 -16.50 -3.09
C SER A 48 9.71 -16.08 -2.63
N ASP A 49 10.53 -15.59 -3.56
CA ASP A 49 11.92 -15.20 -3.28
C ASP A 49 12.00 -13.91 -2.44
N PHE A 50 10.90 -13.16 -2.41
CA PHE A 50 10.76 -11.89 -1.71
C PHE A 50 9.70 -11.96 -0.61
N ALA A 51 9.40 -13.15 -0.09
CA ALA A 51 8.43 -13.31 0.99
C ALA A 51 8.91 -12.62 2.29
N ILE A 52 8.01 -11.88 2.93
CA ILE A 52 8.12 -11.50 4.34
C ILE A 52 7.28 -12.51 5.13
N ASN A 53 7.93 -13.22 6.03
CA ASN A 53 7.25 -14.22 6.83
C ASN A 53 6.89 -13.62 8.20
N ASP A 54 5.60 -13.50 8.48
CA ASP A 54 5.07 -13.09 9.78
C ASP A 54 3.70 -13.72 10.03
N GLN A 55 3.62 -14.68 10.96
CA GLN A 55 2.37 -15.41 11.20
C GLN A 55 1.29 -14.55 11.86
N ARG A 56 1.67 -13.55 12.66
CA ARG A 56 0.70 -12.66 13.31
C ARG A 56 -0.03 -11.84 12.26
N MET A 57 0.71 -11.26 11.31
CA MET A 57 0.17 -10.53 10.18
C MET A 57 -0.60 -11.48 9.26
N SER A 58 0.01 -12.57 8.79
CA SER A 58 -0.64 -13.50 7.86
C SER A 58 -1.92 -14.12 8.40
N LYS A 59 -1.92 -14.65 9.64
CA LYS A 59 -3.09 -15.34 10.20
C LYS A 59 -4.06 -14.39 10.90
N GLY A 60 -3.53 -13.46 11.69
CA GLY A 60 -4.34 -12.58 12.53
C GLY A 60 -4.91 -11.37 11.80
N VAL A 61 -4.31 -10.95 10.68
CA VAL A 61 -4.79 -9.79 9.87
C VAL A 61 -5.20 -10.20 8.47
N LEU A 62 -4.37 -10.98 7.77
CA LEU A 62 -4.51 -11.22 6.32
C LEU A 62 -5.24 -12.53 5.95
N LYS A 63 -5.84 -13.24 6.91
CA LYS A 63 -6.61 -14.48 6.67
C LYS A 63 -5.86 -15.54 5.87
N GLU A 64 -4.64 -15.86 6.31
CA GLU A 64 -3.69 -16.81 5.68
C GLU A 64 -2.99 -16.30 4.41
N ALA A 65 -3.26 -15.07 3.96
CA ALA A 65 -2.50 -14.48 2.86
C ALA A 65 -1.04 -14.18 3.27
N LYS A 66 -0.15 -14.21 2.28
CA LYS A 66 1.28 -13.99 2.45
C LYS A 66 1.66 -12.55 2.13
N ILE A 67 2.90 -12.19 2.46
CA ILE A 67 3.42 -10.84 2.30
C ILE A 67 4.66 -10.92 1.41
N PHE A 68 4.79 -10.03 0.44
CA PHE A 68 6.01 -9.88 -0.35
C PHE A 68 6.62 -8.49 -0.15
N ARG A 69 7.94 -8.39 -0.24
CA ARG A 69 8.66 -7.11 -0.27
C ARG A 69 9.06 -6.74 -1.68
N LEU A 70 9.18 -5.44 -1.93
CA LEU A 70 9.76 -4.96 -3.18
C LEU A 70 11.27 -5.29 -3.22
N PRO A 71 11.78 -5.85 -4.32
CA PRO A 71 13.20 -6.07 -4.46
C PRO A 71 14.00 -4.79 -4.68
N THR A 72 15.31 -4.85 -4.41
CA THR A 72 16.24 -3.75 -4.72
C THR A 72 17.12 -4.08 -5.92
N ASN A 73 17.57 -3.07 -6.68
CA ASN A 73 18.51 -3.33 -7.78
C ASN A 73 19.81 -3.94 -7.27
N SER A 74 20.30 -3.49 -6.11
CA SER A 74 21.54 -3.98 -5.51
C SER A 74 21.48 -5.46 -5.14
N GLU A 75 20.37 -5.96 -4.59
CA GLU A 75 20.27 -7.38 -4.24
C GLU A 75 20.14 -8.28 -5.47
N LEU A 76 19.62 -7.74 -6.57
CA LEU A 76 19.52 -8.42 -7.85
C LEU A 76 20.82 -8.34 -8.67
N GLY A 77 21.85 -7.65 -8.18
CA GLY A 77 23.10 -7.41 -8.91
C GLY A 77 22.92 -6.53 -10.14
N LEU A 78 21.91 -5.66 -10.14
CA LEU A 78 21.57 -4.77 -11.25
C LEU A 78 22.09 -3.36 -11.02
N GLU A 79 22.30 -2.64 -12.12
CA GLU A 79 22.61 -1.21 -12.10
C GLU A 79 21.51 -0.38 -11.44
N ASN A 80 21.89 0.77 -10.88
CA ASN A 80 21.00 1.63 -10.10
C ASN A 80 19.80 2.19 -10.86
N ASP A 81 19.82 2.18 -12.19
CA ASP A 81 18.78 2.69 -13.08
C ASP A 81 18.00 1.58 -13.82
N ALA A 82 18.35 0.30 -13.57
CA ALA A 82 17.63 -0.83 -14.12
C ALA A 82 16.14 -0.82 -13.73
N THR A 83 15.27 -1.12 -14.69
CA THR A 83 13.82 -1.13 -14.49
C THR A 83 13.35 -2.52 -14.06
N ILE A 84 13.00 -2.67 -12.79
CA ILE A 84 12.45 -3.92 -12.25
C ILE A 84 10.92 -3.94 -12.21
N TYR A 85 10.30 -2.80 -11.89
CA TYR A 85 8.86 -2.65 -11.80
C TYR A 85 8.34 -1.91 -13.05
N ARG A 86 7.40 -2.52 -13.75
CA ARG A 86 6.80 -1.97 -14.95
C ARG A 86 5.54 -1.19 -14.62
N THR A 87 5.29 -0.13 -15.37
CA THR A 87 4.18 0.80 -15.15
C THR A 87 3.40 1.02 -16.43
N LYS A 88 2.15 1.49 -16.29
CA LYS A 88 1.25 1.75 -17.41
C LYS A 88 1.09 3.27 -17.59
N LYS A 89 1.24 3.80 -18.80
CA LYS A 89 0.94 5.21 -19.06
C LYS A 89 -0.53 5.51 -18.75
N PHE A 90 -0.77 6.53 -17.94
CA PHE A 90 -2.11 6.90 -17.52
C PHE A 90 -2.12 8.37 -17.04
N PRO A 91 -3.12 9.20 -17.40
CA PRO A 91 -4.23 8.92 -18.31
C PRO A 91 -3.82 8.73 -19.78
N GLU A 92 -4.75 8.27 -20.61
CA GLU A 92 -4.62 8.12 -22.06
C GLU A 92 -4.90 9.42 -22.84
N TRP A 93 -5.57 10.39 -22.20
CA TRP A 93 -5.81 11.71 -22.77
C TRP A 93 -4.63 12.67 -22.54
N ASN A 94 -4.26 13.41 -23.58
CA ASN A 94 -3.21 14.41 -23.59
C ASN A 94 -3.75 15.77 -24.03
N LEU A 95 -3.10 16.83 -23.55
CA LEU A 95 -3.31 18.20 -23.95
C LEU A 95 -2.05 18.73 -24.66
N CYS A 96 -2.21 19.14 -25.92
CA CYS A 96 -1.17 19.80 -26.68
C CYS A 96 -1.25 21.32 -26.46
N LEU A 97 -0.21 21.89 -25.84
CA LEU A 97 -0.12 23.32 -25.50
C LEU A 97 0.53 24.18 -26.59
N ASN A 98 0.80 23.60 -27.77
CA ASN A 98 1.43 24.29 -28.90
C ASN A 98 0.42 25.12 -29.70
N SER A 99 -0.41 25.90 -29.01
CA SER A 99 -1.50 26.67 -29.61
C SER A 99 -1.04 27.58 -30.76
N ASP A 100 0.17 28.11 -30.73
CA ASP A 100 0.77 28.89 -31.82
C ASP A 100 0.85 28.14 -33.16
N TYR A 101 0.91 26.80 -33.13
CA TYR A 101 0.98 25.94 -34.31
C TYR A 101 -0.39 25.38 -34.71
N HIS A 102 -1.43 25.64 -33.93
CA HIS A 102 -2.77 25.16 -34.21
C HIS A 102 -3.56 26.22 -34.99
N PRO A 103 -4.32 25.86 -36.05
CA PRO A 103 -5.04 26.82 -36.88
C PRO A 103 -6.00 27.75 -36.12
N THR A 104 -6.56 27.26 -35.01
CA THR A 104 -7.50 28.00 -34.16
C THR A 104 -6.83 28.78 -33.03
N ARG A 105 -5.50 28.68 -32.86
CA ARG A 105 -4.76 29.22 -31.69
C ARG A 105 -5.31 28.74 -30.34
N THR A 106 -5.74 27.49 -30.28
CA THR A 106 -6.26 26.85 -29.07
C THR A 106 -5.46 25.60 -28.76
N ASP A 107 -5.47 25.15 -27.52
CA ASP A 107 -4.87 23.86 -27.16
C ASP A 107 -5.73 22.71 -27.71
N ILE A 108 -5.13 21.53 -27.88
CA ILE A 108 -5.83 20.35 -28.44
C ILE A 108 -5.82 19.22 -27.43
N LEU A 109 -7.01 18.80 -27.01
CA LEU A 109 -7.24 17.64 -26.16
C LEU A 109 -7.48 16.42 -27.04
N TYR A 110 -6.68 15.37 -26.88
CA TYR A 110 -6.71 14.17 -27.72
C TYR A 110 -6.33 12.92 -26.94
N ASN A 111 -6.85 11.76 -27.33
CA ASN A 111 -6.44 10.48 -26.75
C ASN A 111 -5.27 9.88 -27.57
N PHE A 112 -4.13 9.58 -26.94
CA PHE A 112 -2.94 9.11 -27.68
C PHE A 112 -2.98 7.62 -28.05
N LYS A 113 -3.92 6.85 -27.49
CA LYS A 113 -4.15 5.43 -27.79
C LYS A 113 -5.14 5.24 -28.95
N GLU A 114 -5.83 6.29 -29.38
CA GLU A 114 -6.70 6.25 -30.55
C GLU A 114 -5.91 5.85 -31.81
N ARG A 115 -6.48 4.97 -32.64
CA ARG A 115 -5.77 4.35 -33.75
C ARG A 115 -5.23 5.42 -34.71
N GLY A 116 -3.91 5.41 -34.92
CA GLY A 116 -3.25 6.38 -35.79
C GLY A 116 -3.09 7.77 -35.16
N GLN A 117 -3.18 7.91 -33.83
CA GLN A 117 -3.08 9.18 -33.10
C GLN A 117 -2.09 9.09 -31.92
N SER A 118 -0.84 8.67 -32.14
CA SER A 118 0.19 8.56 -31.08
C SER A 118 0.75 9.88 -30.57
N ALA A 119 0.38 11.00 -31.21
CA ALA A 119 0.86 12.35 -30.98
C ALA A 119 -0.26 13.34 -31.32
N CYS A 120 -0.04 14.63 -31.00
CA CYS A 120 -0.97 15.68 -31.38
C CYS A 120 -1.35 15.56 -32.87
N PRO A 121 -2.64 15.44 -33.22
CA PRO A 121 -3.11 15.28 -34.59
C PRO A 121 -2.62 16.34 -35.58
N ILE A 122 -2.38 17.56 -35.09
CA ILE A 122 -1.98 18.75 -35.86
C ILE A 122 -0.44 18.86 -35.88
N CYS A 123 0.22 18.86 -34.72
CA CYS A 123 1.68 19.06 -34.68
C CYS A 123 2.47 17.93 -35.35
N ARG A 124 1.93 16.71 -35.42
CA ARG A 124 2.62 15.56 -36.02
C ARG A 124 2.93 15.70 -37.51
N VAL A 125 2.24 16.60 -38.22
CA VAL A 125 2.47 16.82 -39.66
C VAL A 125 3.50 17.92 -39.91
N ILE A 126 4.03 18.56 -38.86
CA ILE A 126 5.01 19.64 -38.94
C ILE A 126 6.42 19.02 -39.05
N PRO A 127 7.18 19.28 -40.13
CA PRO A 127 8.56 18.82 -40.25
C PRO A 127 9.46 19.37 -39.14
N ASP A 128 10.48 18.60 -38.75
CA ASP A 128 11.64 19.05 -37.97
C ASP A 128 11.44 19.41 -36.48
N THR A 129 10.31 19.03 -35.88
CA THR A 129 9.99 19.41 -34.49
C THR A 129 9.78 18.21 -33.57
N SER A 130 10.72 17.26 -33.56
CA SER A 130 10.67 16.05 -32.72
C SER A 130 10.45 16.32 -31.22
N ARG A 131 10.82 17.51 -30.72
CA ARG A 131 10.57 18.00 -29.36
C ARG A 131 9.17 18.58 -29.11
N LEU A 132 8.42 18.99 -30.14
CA LEU A 132 7.06 19.54 -30.03
C LEU A 132 5.96 18.46 -30.12
N LEU A 133 6.32 17.20 -30.41
CA LEU A 133 5.37 16.15 -30.79
C LEU A 133 4.54 15.55 -29.64
N LYS A 134 4.92 15.77 -28.37
CA LYS A 134 4.28 15.11 -27.23
C LYS A 134 3.49 16.11 -26.40
N GLY A 135 2.17 16.15 -26.59
CA GLY A 135 1.28 16.79 -25.62
C GLY A 135 1.45 16.15 -24.25
N SER A 136 1.20 16.90 -23.19
CA SER A 136 1.29 16.41 -21.81
C SER A 136 0.01 15.67 -21.43
N ALA A 137 0.12 14.59 -20.65
CA ALA A 137 -1.07 13.91 -20.15
C ALA A 137 -1.97 14.87 -19.37
N ILE A 138 -3.28 14.80 -19.62
CA ILE A 138 -4.25 15.68 -18.98
C ILE A 138 -4.23 15.47 -17.47
N ARG A 139 -4.48 16.53 -16.70
CA ARG A 139 -4.41 16.49 -15.23
C ARG A 139 -5.69 16.02 -14.55
N PHE A 140 -6.69 15.58 -15.30
CA PHE A 140 -7.99 15.18 -14.75
C PHE A 140 -8.29 13.71 -15.03
N VAL A 141 -8.88 13.05 -14.04
CA VAL A 141 -9.28 11.65 -14.04
C VAL A 141 -10.69 11.51 -13.47
N SER A 142 -11.35 10.41 -13.78
CA SER A 142 -12.64 10.01 -13.21
C SER A 142 -12.41 9.04 -12.05
N VAL A 143 -12.99 9.31 -10.88
CA VAL A 143 -12.80 8.53 -9.65
C VAL A 143 -14.15 8.32 -8.97
N CYS A 144 -14.40 7.16 -8.35
CA CYS A 144 -15.61 6.95 -7.54
C CYS A 144 -15.30 6.31 -6.18
N LYS A 145 -16.27 6.35 -5.27
CA LYS A 145 -16.18 5.78 -3.91
C LYS A 145 -16.01 4.26 -3.87
N ASN A 146 -16.41 3.54 -4.92
CA ASN A 146 -16.12 2.10 -5.05
C ASN A 146 -14.66 1.82 -5.47
N GLY A 147 -13.81 2.86 -5.55
CA GLY A 147 -12.39 2.72 -5.81
C GLY A 147 -11.97 2.65 -7.28
N HIS A 148 -12.93 2.73 -8.21
CA HIS A 148 -12.63 2.77 -9.64
C HIS A 148 -11.90 4.05 -10.06
N LEU A 149 -11.05 3.93 -11.09
CA LEU A 149 -10.28 5.01 -11.69
C LEU A 149 -10.28 4.89 -13.21
N ASP A 150 -10.56 5.98 -13.92
CA ASP A 150 -10.50 6.01 -15.37
C ASP A 150 -10.11 7.38 -15.91
N ASP A 151 -9.87 7.44 -17.20
CA ASP A 151 -9.88 8.68 -17.96
C ASP A 151 -11.25 9.38 -17.86
N VAL A 152 -11.25 10.71 -17.86
CA VAL A 152 -12.50 11.46 -18.05
C VAL A 152 -13.01 11.16 -19.48
N PRO A 153 -14.29 10.77 -19.67
CA PRO A 153 -14.85 10.48 -20.99
C PRO A 153 -15.18 11.79 -21.73
N TRP A 154 -14.15 12.61 -21.99
CA TRP A 154 -14.29 13.99 -22.47
C TRP A 154 -15.20 14.12 -23.68
N TYR A 155 -15.01 13.26 -24.68
CA TYR A 155 -15.80 13.30 -25.90
C TYR A 155 -17.29 13.04 -25.63
N ASP A 156 -17.60 12.04 -24.81
CA ASP A 156 -18.98 11.70 -24.46
C ASP A 156 -19.62 12.77 -23.59
N LEU A 157 -18.86 13.42 -22.69
CA LEU A 157 -19.38 14.51 -21.85
C LEU A 157 -19.83 15.72 -22.68
N ILE A 158 -19.02 16.14 -23.65
CA ILE A 158 -19.37 17.27 -24.55
C ILE A 158 -20.59 16.95 -25.42
N HIS A 159 -20.83 15.68 -25.71
CA HIS A 159 -21.98 15.24 -26.51
C HIS A 159 -23.12 14.67 -25.67
N HIS A 160 -23.06 14.75 -24.34
CA HIS A 160 -24.05 14.19 -23.42
C HIS A 160 -24.39 12.71 -23.73
N GLY A 161 -23.37 11.91 -24.05
CA GLY A 161 -23.49 10.49 -24.38
C GLY A 161 -23.99 10.18 -25.79
N THR A 162 -24.19 11.20 -26.65
CA THR A 162 -24.55 11.01 -28.06
C THR A 162 -23.32 11.00 -28.96
N THR A 163 -23.38 10.32 -30.11
CA THR A 163 -22.31 10.41 -31.11
C THR A 163 -22.41 11.73 -31.89
N CYS A 164 -21.26 12.26 -32.30
CA CYS A 164 -21.23 13.42 -33.18
C CYS A 164 -21.65 13.00 -34.60
N SER A 165 -22.76 13.55 -35.09
CA SER A 165 -23.24 13.33 -36.46
C SER A 165 -22.32 13.96 -37.51
N GLU A 166 -21.60 15.01 -37.14
CA GLU A 166 -20.68 15.71 -38.04
C GLU A 166 -19.36 14.97 -38.19
N THR A 167 -18.91 14.79 -39.43
CA THR A 167 -17.63 14.17 -39.79
C THR A 167 -16.58 15.19 -40.19
N ASN A 168 -17.00 16.29 -40.83
CA ASN A 168 -16.13 17.41 -41.16
C ASN A 168 -15.81 18.24 -39.92
N SER A 169 -14.60 18.79 -39.88
CA SER A 169 -14.06 19.56 -38.77
C SER A 169 -13.59 20.92 -39.29
N VAL A 170 -13.69 21.97 -38.48
CA VAL A 170 -13.08 23.28 -38.79
C VAL A 170 -11.56 23.21 -38.91
N ILE A 171 -10.95 22.14 -38.38
CA ILE A 171 -9.54 21.77 -38.56
C ILE A 171 -9.47 20.47 -39.36
N ASN A 172 -8.89 20.51 -40.56
CA ASN A 172 -8.83 19.36 -41.48
C ASN A 172 -8.15 18.12 -40.86
N GLU A 173 -7.09 18.33 -40.08
CA GLU A 173 -6.32 17.27 -39.42
C GLU A 173 -7.11 16.52 -38.33
N LEU A 174 -8.21 17.11 -37.85
CA LEU A 174 -9.12 16.57 -36.84
C LEU A 174 -10.37 15.91 -37.43
N LYS A 175 -10.46 15.82 -38.77
CA LYS A 175 -11.55 15.11 -39.45
C LYS A 175 -11.61 13.65 -38.97
N ASN A 176 -12.82 13.19 -38.61
CA ASN A 176 -13.09 11.84 -38.10
C ASN A 176 -12.28 11.41 -36.86
N LYS A 177 -11.81 12.35 -36.04
CA LYS A 177 -11.08 12.06 -34.80
C LYS A 177 -11.85 12.53 -33.57
N ASN A 178 -11.72 11.82 -32.46
CA ASN A 178 -12.34 12.20 -31.19
C ASN A 178 -11.43 13.16 -30.40
N SER A 179 -11.03 14.27 -31.03
CA SER A 179 -10.26 15.36 -30.41
C SER A 179 -11.16 16.56 -30.12
N LEU A 180 -10.80 17.34 -29.09
CA LEU A 180 -11.54 18.51 -28.64
C LEU A 180 -10.61 19.74 -28.61
N LEU A 181 -11.18 20.92 -28.85
CA LEU A 181 -10.49 22.20 -28.67
C LEU A 181 -10.56 22.58 -27.19
N TRP A 182 -9.41 22.92 -26.61
CA TRP A 182 -9.29 23.42 -25.24
C TRP A 182 -9.03 24.93 -25.31
N LYS A 183 -10.09 25.71 -25.09
CA LYS A 183 -10.08 27.17 -25.24
C LYS A 183 -9.94 27.82 -23.87
N THR A 184 -8.77 28.35 -23.56
CA THR A 184 -8.51 29.08 -22.31
C THR A 184 -8.56 30.59 -22.58
N SER A 185 -9.49 31.28 -21.92
CA SER A 185 -9.53 32.75 -21.89
C SER A 185 -8.48 33.30 -20.90
N ALA A 186 -8.42 34.63 -20.71
CA ALA A 186 -7.31 35.32 -20.03
C ALA A 186 -7.10 35.03 -18.51
N GLY A 187 -7.56 33.89 -17.99
CA GLY A 187 -7.37 33.48 -16.59
C GLY A 187 -6.96 32.01 -16.44
N THR A 188 -6.59 31.63 -15.21
CA THR A 188 -5.99 30.30 -14.90
C THR A 188 -6.95 29.31 -14.23
N GLY A 189 -8.11 29.78 -13.77
CA GLY A 189 -9.15 28.95 -13.14
C GLY A 189 -10.00 28.16 -14.15
N LEU A 190 -10.61 27.06 -13.69
CA LEU A 190 -11.41 26.16 -14.53
C LEU A 190 -12.57 26.86 -15.26
N ARG A 191 -13.15 27.91 -14.65
CA ARG A 191 -14.23 28.71 -15.26
C ARG A 191 -13.83 29.46 -16.54
N TYR A 192 -12.53 29.65 -16.78
CA TYR A 192 -12.02 30.35 -17.96
C TYR A 192 -11.74 29.41 -19.13
N THR A 193 -11.95 28.11 -18.95
CA THR A 193 -11.72 27.09 -19.97
C THR A 193 -13.04 26.58 -20.52
N GLU A 194 -13.17 26.62 -21.84
CA GLU A 194 -14.25 26.01 -22.60
C GLU A 194 -13.69 24.86 -23.46
N ILE A 195 -14.39 23.74 -23.44
CA ILE A 195 -14.04 22.54 -24.20
C ILE A 195 -15.04 22.39 -25.34
N GLU A 196 -14.57 22.35 -26.58
CA GLU A 196 -15.43 22.39 -27.76
C GLU A 196 -15.12 21.27 -28.75
N CYS A 197 -16.16 20.68 -29.33
CA CYS A 197 -16.04 19.76 -30.46
C CYS A 197 -15.78 20.54 -31.76
N PRO A 198 -14.63 20.34 -32.45
CA PRO A 198 -14.31 21.07 -33.68
C PRO A 198 -15.18 20.67 -34.89
N ARG A 199 -16.05 19.66 -34.74
CA ARG A 199 -16.92 19.14 -35.80
C ARG A 199 -18.31 19.75 -35.77
N CYS A 200 -18.98 19.67 -34.61
CA CYS A 200 -20.37 20.14 -34.46
C CYS A 200 -20.49 21.45 -33.66
N GLY A 201 -19.39 21.96 -33.09
CA GLY A 201 -19.40 23.19 -32.30
C GLY A 201 -20.04 23.06 -30.91
N LYS A 202 -20.51 21.88 -30.49
CA LYS A 202 -20.95 21.65 -29.11
C LYS A 202 -19.80 21.96 -28.15
N SER A 203 -20.07 22.74 -27.11
CA SER A 203 -19.08 23.13 -26.12
C SER A 203 -19.64 23.08 -24.70
N GLU A 204 -18.75 22.94 -23.73
CA GLU A 204 -19.08 23.07 -22.32
C GLU A 204 -17.94 23.70 -21.50
N ASN A 205 -18.29 24.47 -20.46
CA ASN A 205 -17.34 25.04 -19.52
C ASN A 205 -16.71 23.96 -18.62
N LEU A 206 -15.39 24.01 -18.45
CA LEU A 206 -14.66 23.03 -17.63
C LEU A 206 -15.06 23.07 -16.15
N GLY A 207 -15.42 24.23 -15.61
CA GLY A 207 -15.91 24.35 -14.22
C GLY A 207 -17.24 23.63 -14.00
N SER A 208 -18.15 23.69 -14.99
CA SER A 208 -19.40 22.93 -15.00
C SER A 208 -19.13 21.43 -15.05
N LEU A 209 -18.26 20.99 -15.98
CA LEU A 209 -17.86 19.59 -16.10
C LEU A 209 -17.23 19.07 -14.81
N TYR A 210 -16.35 19.85 -14.18
CA TYR A 210 -15.64 19.45 -12.96
C TYR A 210 -16.57 19.26 -11.76
N SER A 211 -17.67 20.00 -11.71
CA SER A 211 -18.65 19.93 -10.61
C SER A 211 -19.76 18.90 -10.86
N ARG A 212 -19.71 18.18 -11.98
CA ARG A 212 -20.75 17.23 -12.41
C ARG A 212 -20.36 15.80 -12.03
N GLU A 213 -21.32 15.09 -11.45
CA GLU A 213 -21.26 13.64 -11.32
C GLU A 213 -21.45 12.95 -12.68
N ILE A 214 -20.57 11.99 -12.99
CA ILE A 214 -20.57 11.25 -14.26
C ILE A 214 -20.79 9.75 -14.03
N ASN A 215 -21.13 9.02 -15.09
CA ASN A 215 -21.29 7.57 -15.00
C ASN A 215 -19.92 6.91 -14.77
N CYS A 216 -19.83 6.08 -13.73
CA CYS A 216 -18.62 5.32 -13.45
C CYS A 216 -18.45 4.17 -14.44
N THR A 217 -17.23 3.94 -14.91
CA THR A 217 -16.91 2.91 -15.90
C THR A 217 -16.63 1.53 -15.29
N ALA A 218 -16.57 1.45 -13.96
CA ALA A 218 -16.20 0.25 -13.21
C ALA A 218 -14.80 -0.30 -13.57
N ARG A 219 -13.84 0.60 -13.84
CA ARG A 219 -12.47 0.27 -14.24
C ARG A 219 -11.51 0.23 -13.05
N PHE A 220 -10.71 -0.81 -12.97
CA PHE A 220 -9.55 -0.94 -12.06
C PHE A 220 -8.27 -1.01 -12.89
N PRO A 221 -7.67 0.13 -13.26
CA PRO A 221 -6.58 0.15 -14.21
C PRO A 221 -5.29 -0.52 -13.66
N GLU A 222 -5.19 -0.69 -12.35
CA GLU A 222 -4.08 -1.40 -11.69
C GLU A 222 -4.11 -2.91 -11.83
N THR A 223 -5.26 -3.50 -12.19
CA THR A 223 -5.41 -4.95 -12.44
C THR A 223 -5.34 -5.29 -13.91
N GLU A 224 -5.14 -4.29 -14.79
CA GLU A 224 -5.09 -4.50 -16.24
C GLU A 224 -3.66 -4.79 -16.68
N GLY A 225 -3.50 -5.71 -17.62
CA GLY A 225 -2.21 -5.95 -18.24
C GLY A 225 -1.62 -4.69 -18.89
N LEU A 226 -0.28 -4.59 -18.87
CA LEU A 226 0.46 -3.41 -19.37
C LEU A 226 0.12 -3.04 -20.83
N LYS A 227 -0.28 -4.02 -21.64
CA LYS A 227 -0.65 -3.85 -23.05
C LYS A 227 -2.14 -4.03 -23.31
N GLU A 228 -2.92 -4.39 -22.30
CA GLU A 228 -4.34 -4.65 -22.46
C GLU A 228 -5.13 -3.34 -22.62
N PRO A 229 -6.17 -3.35 -23.46
CA PRO A 229 -7.08 -2.22 -23.56
C PRO A 229 -7.84 -2.02 -22.23
N PRO A 230 -8.30 -0.79 -21.95
CA PRO A 230 -9.13 -0.52 -20.78
C PRO A 230 -10.36 -1.44 -20.69
N SER A 231 -10.57 -2.05 -19.52
CA SER A 231 -11.75 -2.88 -19.25
C SER A 231 -12.82 -2.07 -18.53
N ARG A 232 -13.90 -1.74 -19.24
CA ARG A 232 -15.00 -0.89 -18.74
C ARG A 232 -16.30 -1.69 -18.74
N LYS A 233 -16.85 -1.96 -17.56
CA LYS A 233 -18.07 -2.77 -17.40
C LYS A 233 -19.34 -1.93 -17.28
N PHE A 234 -19.23 -0.68 -16.82
CA PHE A 234 -20.35 0.24 -16.64
C PHE A 234 -21.49 -0.29 -15.74
N ASP A 235 -21.16 -1.13 -14.76
CA ASP A 235 -22.08 -1.77 -13.81
C ASP A 235 -21.92 -1.23 -12.37
N CYS A 236 -21.20 -0.12 -12.18
CA CYS A 236 -21.04 0.50 -10.87
C CYS A 236 -22.31 1.26 -10.46
N SER A 237 -22.74 1.05 -9.21
CA SER A 237 -23.93 1.67 -8.62
C SER A 237 -23.73 3.12 -8.19
N VAL A 238 -22.49 3.60 -8.11
CA VAL A 238 -22.12 4.95 -7.63
C VAL A 238 -21.63 5.80 -8.79
N LYS A 239 -21.90 7.10 -8.74
CA LYS A 239 -21.38 8.07 -9.71
C LYS A 239 -19.89 8.32 -9.49
N ALA A 240 -19.21 8.75 -10.54
CA ALA A 240 -17.83 9.17 -10.47
C ALA A 240 -17.72 10.70 -10.51
N ASN A 241 -16.65 11.22 -9.92
CA ASN A 241 -16.28 12.62 -9.87
C ASN A 241 -15.05 12.87 -10.73
N ILE A 242 -14.98 14.05 -11.35
CA ILE A 242 -13.77 14.51 -12.03
C ILE A 242 -12.83 15.10 -10.98
N MET A 243 -11.62 14.54 -10.89
CA MET A 243 -10.62 14.98 -9.92
C MET A 243 -9.29 15.31 -10.58
N GLN A 244 -8.48 16.14 -9.93
CA GLN A 244 -7.09 16.29 -10.33
C GLN A 244 -6.34 15.01 -10.01
N ARG A 245 -5.57 14.48 -10.95
CA ARG A 245 -4.80 13.25 -10.78
C ARG A 245 -3.63 13.36 -9.78
N GLN A 246 -3.43 14.53 -9.18
CA GLN A 246 -2.49 14.77 -8.07
C GLN A 246 -3.20 14.96 -6.73
N ALA A 247 -4.54 14.90 -6.68
CA ALA A 247 -5.27 15.09 -5.43
C ALA A 247 -5.03 13.90 -4.48
N ALA A 248 -4.86 14.19 -3.18
CA ALA A 248 -4.51 13.17 -2.19
C ALA A 248 -5.60 12.09 -2.02
N ASN A 249 -6.86 12.46 -2.20
CA ASN A 249 -8.02 11.57 -2.06
C ASN A 249 -8.24 10.63 -3.25
N ILE A 250 -7.47 10.72 -4.34
CA ILE A 250 -7.57 9.72 -5.43
C ILE A 250 -6.92 8.38 -5.04
N ARG A 251 -6.13 8.38 -3.96
CA ARG A 251 -5.53 7.19 -3.36
C ARG A 251 -5.13 7.45 -1.92
N ILE A 252 -5.83 6.82 -0.98
CA ILE A 252 -5.47 6.78 0.43
C ILE A 252 -5.08 5.34 0.79
N PRO A 253 -3.80 5.04 1.07
CA PRO A 253 -3.36 3.66 1.35
C PRO A 253 -3.85 3.17 2.71
N GLU A 254 -4.36 1.94 2.76
CA GLU A 254 -4.74 1.24 3.99
C GLU A 254 -3.61 0.31 4.43
N ILE A 255 -2.90 0.71 5.50
CA ILE A 255 -1.70 0.01 5.98
C ILE A 255 -1.98 -0.59 7.35
N LYS A 256 -1.64 -1.87 7.53
CA LYS A 256 -1.61 -2.53 8.83
C LYS A 256 -0.17 -2.74 9.25
N THR A 257 0.15 -2.31 10.47
CA THR A 257 1.50 -2.39 11.03
C THR A 257 1.47 -3.21 12.31
N LEU A 258 2.40 -4.15 12.44
CA LEU A 258 2.63 -4.95 13.64
C LEU A 258 4.09 -4.82 14.07
N LEU A 259 4.31 -4.91 15.37
CA LEU A 259 5.61 -4.89 16.02
C LEU A 259 6.05 -6.30 16.41
N SER A 260 7.31 -6.63 16.14
CA SER A 260 7.90 -7.91 16.54
C SER A 260 8.36 -7.88 18.01
N VAL A 261 7.45 -7.56 18.95
CA VAL A 261 7.76 -7.29 20.38
C VAL A 261 7.71 -8.51 21.30
N GLN A 262 7.43 -9.71 20.77
CA GLN A 262 7.49 -10.91 21.59
C GLN A 262 8.93 -11.20 22.03
N SER A 263 9.09 -11.56 23.31
CA SER A 263 10.37 -11.64 24.03
C SER A 263 11.45 -12.50 23.36
N VAL A 264 11.09 -13.41 22.45
CA VAL A 264 12.02 -14.32 21.76
C VAL A 264 11.91 -14.27 20.24
N MET A 265 11.58 -13.12 19.66
CA MET A 265 11.78 -12.93 18.22
C MET A 265 13.30 -12.87 17.90
N MET A 266 13.89 -14.05 17.75
CA MET A 266 15.20 -14.31 17.15
C MET A 266 15.00 -14.56 15.64
N ASP A 267 16.04 -14.40 14.81
CA ASP A 267 16.01 -14.86 13.39
C ASP A 267 15.57 -16.32 13.25
N LEU A 268 15.72 -17.15 14.30
CA LEU A 268 15.18 -18.50 14.38
C LEU A 268 13.65 -18.57 14.24
N ASN A 269 12.89 -17.58 14.73
CA ASN A 269 11.44 -17.54 14.57
C ASN A 269 11.03 -17.44 13.11
N SER A 270 11.85 -16.83 12.24
CA SER A 270 11.57 -16.82 10.80
C SER A 270 11.69 -18.23 10.20
N GLN A 271 12.49 -19.11 10.80
CA GLN A 271 12.63 -20.52 10.38
C GLN A 271 11.44 -21.36 10.84
N LEU A 272 10.86 -21.05 12.02
CA LEU A 272 9.62 -21.66 12.52
C LEU A 272 8.38 -21.34 11.68
N GLN A 273 8.55 -20.64 10.56
CA GLN A 273 7.49 -20.32 9.62
C GLN A 273 7.57 -21.19 8.36
N ASN A 274 8.67 -21.93 8.16
CA ASN A 274 8.77 -22.94 7.12
C ASN A 274 7.91 -24.16 7.52
N PRO A 275 6.90 -24.55 6.71
CA PRO A 275 6.03 -25.68 7.03
C PRO A 275 6.77 -26.99 7.26
N SER A 276 7.87 -27.23 6.54
CA SER A 276 8.70 -28.44 6.71
C SER A 276 9.41 -28.44 8.06
N ILE A 277 9.91 -27.28 8.51
CA ILE A 277 10.54 -27.13 9.82
C ILE A 277 9.49 -27.27 10.91
N VAL A 278 8.33 -26.63 10.77
CA VAL A 278 7.21 -26.78 11.73
C VAL A 278 6.74 -28.22 11.80
N ALA A 279 6.61 -28.91 10.67
CA ALA A 279 6.24 -30.30 10.61
C ALA A 279 7.30 -31.16 11.30
N ALA A 280 8.58 -30.92 11.02
CA ALA A 280 9.68 -31.61 11.67
C ALA A 280 9.63 -31.43 13.19
N ILE A 281 9.53 -30.19 13.67
CA ILE A 281 9.37 -29.87 15.10
C ILE A 281 8.17 -30.60 15.71
N LYS A 282 7.01 -30.59 15.05
CA LYS A 282 5.80 -31.28 15.53
C LYS A 282 5.96 -32.81 15.56
N ILE A 283 6.64 -33.39 14.58
CA ILE A 283 6.91 -34.83 14.50
C ILE A 283 7.87 -35.24 15.62
N THR A 284 8.94 -34.48 15.80
CA THR A 284 9.93 -34.72 16.85
C THR A 284 9.35 -34.55 18.25
N LEU A 285 8.54 -33.51 18.49
CA LEU A 285 7.89 -33.35 19.80
C LEU A 285 6.93 -34.52 20.11
N LYS A 286 6.26 -35.08 19.09
CA LYS A 286 5.44 -36.29 19.23
C LYS A 286 6.25 -37.55 19.54
N SER A 287 7.48 -37.66 19.03
CA SER A 287 8.32 -38.84 19.28
C SER A 287 8.93 -38.80 20.69
N ILE A 288 9.22 -37.61 21.21
CA ILE A 288 9.72 -37.41 22.58
C ILE A 288 8.59 -37.59 23.62
N ASP A 289 7.39 -37.06 23.32
CA ASP A 289 6.19 -37.31 24.13
C ASP A 289 4.95 -37.50 23.22
N PRO A 290 4.40 -38.74 23.14
CA PRO A 290 3.18 -39.02 22.38
C PRO A 290 1.97 -38.17 22.77
N GLU A 291 1.91 -37.69 24.02
CA GLU A 291 0.87 -36.84 24.59
C GLU A 291 1.28 -35.36 24.72
N TRP A 292 2.33 -34.89 24.01
CA TRP A 292 2.89 -33.53 24.15
C TRP A 292 1.87 -32.38 24.10
N LYS A 293 0.76 -32.53 23.34
CA LYS A 293 -0.31 -31.53 23.27
C LYS A 293 -1.13 -31.42 24.56
N ILE A 294 -1.22 -32.51 25.33
CA ILE A 294 -1.99 -32.62 26.56
C ILE A 294 -1.15 -32.13 27.75
N HIS A 295 0.15 -32.48 27.79
CA HIS A 295 1.02 -32.18 28.94
C HIS A 295 1.86 -30.90 28.82
N LYS A 296 1.82 -30.20 27.67
CA LYS A 296 2.72 -29.06 27.38
C LYS A 296 4.19 -29.41 27.64
N THR A 297 4.58 -30.63 27.27
CA THR A 297 5.85 -31.24 27.64
C THR A 297 6.98 -30.40 27.09
N LYS A 298 7.77 -29.83 28.00
CA LYS A 298 8.90 -28.96 27.66
C LYS A 298 10.13 -29.85 27.46
N ILE A 299 10.99 -29.49 26.50
CA ILE A 299 12.37 -29.99 26.52
C ILE A 299 12.99 -29.43 27.80
N THR A 300 13.27 -30.30 28.76
CA THR A 300 13.77 -29.90 30.09
C THR A 300 15.17 -30.40 30.35
N THR A 301 15.67 -31.32 29.52
CA THR A 301 17.00 -31.91 29.65
C THR A 301 17.79 -31.76 28.35
N GLN A 302 19.13 -31.80 28.45
CA GLN A 302 20.02 -31.79 27.29
C GLN A 302 19.83 -33.05 26.42
N GLU A 303 19.55 -34.20 27.03
CA GLU A 303 19.30 -35.46 26.31
C GLU A 303 18.07 -35.37 25.40
N GLN A 304 16.96 -34.81 25.90
CA GLN A 304 15.77 -34.53 25.08
C GLN A 304 16.06 -33.53 23.95
N LEU A 305 17.00 -32.61 24.16
CA LEU A 305 17.41 -31.63 23.16
C LEU A 305 18.28 -32.25 22.07
N ASP A 306 19.16 -33.17 22.45
CA ASP A 306 20.01 -33.92 21.51
C ASP A 306 19.14 -34.86 20.65
N ASP A 307 18.23 -35.62 21.26
CA ASP A 307 17.22 -36.45 20.56
C ASP A 307 16.35 -35.60 19.63
N PHE A 308 16.01 -34.38 20.04
CA PHE A 308 15.23 -33.47 19.21
C PHE A 308 15.97 -33.11 17.92
N PHE A 309 17.27 -32.83 18.02
CA PHE A 309 18.06 -32.47 16.86
C PHE A 309 18.38 -33.66 15.96
N ASP A 310 18.67 -34.83 16.52
CA ASP A 310 18.94 -36.03 15.74
C ASP A 310 17.72 -36.40 14.89
N ASN A 311 16.51 -36.33 15.45
CA ASN A 311 15.27 -36.51 14.70
C ASN A 311 15.08 -35.43 13.61
N MET A 312 15.41 -34.16 13.87
CA MET A 312 15.34 -33.12 12.82
C MET A 312 16.34 -33.37 11.67
N GLU A 313 17.53 -33.91 11.95
CA GLU A 313 18.49 -34.32 10.92
C GLU A 313 17.93 -35.42 10.01
N THR A 314 17.13 -36.34 10.56
CA THR A 314 16.45 -37.39 9.76
C THR A 314 15.29 -36.90 8.90
N LEU A 315 14.76 -35.70 9.17
CA LEU A 315 13.60 -35.11 8.48
C LEU A 315 14.00 -34.11 7.38
N ASP A 316 15.23 -34.20 6.90
CA ASP A 316 15.78 -33.40 5.79
C ASP A 316 15.74 -31.87 6.06
N VAL A 317 15.79 -31.47 7.33
CA VAL A 317 15.96 -30.06 7.70
C VAL A 317 17.40 -29.65 7.41
N ALA A 318 17.57 -28.55 6.66
CA ALA A 318 18.90 -28.10 6.23
C ALA A 318 19.89 -27.98 7.41
N PRO A 319 21.10 -28.58 7.35
CA PRO A 319 22.05 -28.60 8.47
C PRO A 319 22.42 -27.22 9.03
N LYS A 320 22.42 -26.19 8.16
CA LYS A 320 22.64 -24.79 8.57
C LYS A 320 21.59 -24.27 9.55
N ILE A 321 20.35 -24.73 9.40
CA ILE A 321 19.23 -24.35 10.25
C ILE A 321 19.36 -25.06 11.60
N ILE A 322 19.58 -26.37 11.57
CA ILE A 322 19.81 -27.19 12.78
C ILE A 322 20.96 -26.62 13.61
N LYS A 323 22.07 -26.26 12.96
CA LYS A 323 23.21 -25.60 13.62
C LYS A 323 22.81 -24.30 14.32
N LYS A 324 21.98 -23.44 13.69
CA LYS A 324 21.50 -22.20 14.33
C LYS A 324 20.71 -22.49 15.61
N PHE A 325 19.87 -23.53 15.62
CA PHE A 325 19.14 -23.93 16.82
C PHE A 325 20.08 -24.53 17.88
N LYS A 326 21.05 -25.37 17.49
CA LYS A 326 22.07 -25.96 18.39
C LYS A 326 22.98 -24.90 19.05
N ASP A 327 23.15 -23.74 18.43
CA ASP A 327 23.99 -22.65 18.94
C ASP A 327 23.32 -21.81 20.05
N GLU A 328 22.03 -22.01 20.34
CA GLU A 328 21.27 -21.31 21.39
C GLU A 328 21.24 -22.08 22.74
N SER A 329 20.88 -21.39 23.82
CA SER A 329 20.70 -22.02 25.14
C SER A 329 19.38 -22.79 25.21
N LEU A 330 19.34 -23.82 26.06
CA LEU A 330 18.12 -24.61 26.31
C LEU A 330 16.95 -23.71 26.73
N GLU A 331 17.19 -22.72 27.59
CA GLU A 331 16.17 -21.79 28.06
C GLU A 331 15.60 -20.93 26.92
N ALA A 332 16.44 -20.48 25.99
CA ALA A 332 16.02 -19.72 24.82
C ALA A 332 15.16 -20.57 23.88
N LEU A 333 15.53 -21.83 23.67
CA LEU A 333 14.76 -22.77 22.85
C LEU A 333 13.42 -23.13 23.50
N VAL A 334 13.39 -23.32 24.82
CA VAL A 334 12.15 -23.55 25.57
C VAL A 334 11.21 -22.36 25.44
N GLN A 335 11.71 -21.14 25.64
CA GLN A 335 10.89 -19.94 25.51
C GLN A 335 10.41 -19.73 24.07
N LEU A 336 11.24 -20.03 23.08
CA LEU A 336 10.88 -20.01 21.66
C LEU A 336 9.76 -21.00 21.33
N MET A 337 9.80 -22.21 21.90
CA MET A 337 8.72 -23.20 21.73
C MET A 337 7.44 -22.80 22.48
N ASP A 338 7.55 -22.22 23.68
CA ASP A 338 6.41 -21.69 24.42
C ASP A 338 5.73 -20.56 23.62
N ASP A 339 6.52 -19.65 23.03
CA ASP A 339 6.02 -18.59 22.17
C ASP A 339 5.40 -19.14 20.87
N PHE A 340 5.99 -20.18 20.28
CA PHE A 340 5.45 -20.85 19.09
C PHE A 340 4.08 -21.49 19.33
N ASN A 341 3.84 -22.02 20.54
CA ASN A 341 2.57 -22.65 20.90
C ASN A 341 1.50 -21.65 21.37
N LYS A 342 1.84 -20.36 21.56
CA LYS A 342 0.83 -19.36 21.92
C LYS A 342 -0.17 -19.20 20.76
N PRO A 343 -1.48 -19.23 21.04
CA PRO A 343 -2.48 -18.96 20.01
C PRO A 343 -2.25 -17.55 19.48
N ILE A 344 -2.27 -17.41 18.16
CA ILE A 344 -2.15 -16.11 17.51
C ILE A 344 -3.51 -15.42 17.65
N PRO A 345 -3.59 -14.23 18.26
CA PRO A 345 -4.82 -13.46 18.32
C PRO A 345 -5.37 -13.21 16.92
N VAL A 346 -6.68 -13.33 16.75
CA VAL A 346 -7.36 -13.09 15.47
C VAL A 346 -8.00 -11.71 15.53
N GLY A 347 -7.62 -10.85 14.60
CA GLY A 347 -8.10 -9.47 14.54
C GLY A 347 -7.00 -8.47 14.87
N TYR A 348 -7.01 -7.35 14.15
CA TYR A 348 -5.98 -6.33 14.27
C TYR A 348 -5.94 -5.70 15.67
N HIS A 349 -7.11 -5.45 16.27
CA HIS A 349 -7.20 -4.88 17.62
C HIS A 349 -6.55 -5.77 18.69
N ASP A 350 -6.85 -7.07 18.67
CA ASP A 350 -6.33 -8.01 19.67
C ASP A 350 -4.81 -8.21 19.53
N LEU A 351 -4.29 -8.15 18.31
CA LEU A 351 -2.84 -8.15 18.06
C LEU A 351 -2.16 -6.91 18.63
N ILE A 352 -2.74 -5.73 18.46
CA ILE A 352 -2.21 -4.49 19.04
C ILE A 352 -2.27 -4.53 20.57
N LEU A 353 -3.35 -5.07 21.14
CA LEU A 353 -3.47 -5.25 22.59
C LEU A 353 -2.41 -6.21 23.14
N ASP A 354 -2.12 -7.30 22.43
CA ASP A 354 -1.05 -8.22 22.77
C ASP A 354 0.33 -7.54 22.70
N GLU A 355 0.60 -6.75 21.66
CA GLU A 355 1.84 -5.95 21.55
C GLU A 355 1.99 -4.95 22.71
N PHE A 356 0.91 -4.25 23.06
CA PHE A 356 0.89 -3.35 24.20
C PHE A 356 1.24 -4.07 25.51
N ASN A 357 0.70 -5.27 25.72
CA ASN A 357 1.00 -6.08 26.90
C ASN A 357 2.46 -6.53 26.94
N GLU A 358 3.05 -6.91 25.81
CA GLU A 358 4.47 -7.28 25.74
C GLU A 358 5.39 -6.07 25.97
N LEU A 359 5.06 -4.90 25.41
CA LEU A 359 5.77 -3.65 25.70
C LEU A 359 5.66 -3.25 27.17
N ARG A 360 4.50 -3.48 27.80
CA ARG A 360 4.30 -3.27 29.24
C ARG A 360 5.20 -4.19 30.07
N LYS A 361 5.29 -5.47 29.73
CA LYS A 361 6.22 -6.41 30.39
C LYS A 361 7.67 -5.97 30.20
N ALA A 362 8.05 -5.62 28.97
CA ALA A 362 9.39 -5.11 28.65
C ALA A 362 9.73 -3.84 29.46
N SER A 363 8.75 -2.96 29.72
CA SER A 363 8.97 -1.79 30.57
C SER A 363 9.35 -2.13 32.01
N ILE A 364 8.93 -3.29 32.53
CA ILE A 364 9.18 -3.71 33.90
C ILE A 364 10.47 -4.55 33.98
N TYR A 365 10.63 -5.49 33.04
CA TYR A 365 11.66 -6.52 33.11
C TYR A 365 12.85 -6.28 32.15
N GLY A 366 12.69 -5.41 31.16
CA GLY A 366 13.55 -5.35 29.97
C GLY A 366 13.21 -6.42 28.94
N ALA A 367 13.76 -6.31 27.73
CA ALA A 367 13.64 -7.30 26.67
C ALA A 367 14.93 -7.37 25.81
N PRO A 368 15.44 -8.57 25.47
CA PRO A 368 15.19 -9.81 26.20
C PRO A 368 15.59 -9.62 27.68
N PRO A 369 15.05 -10.44 28.62
CA PRO A 369 15.47 -10.39 30.01
C PRO A 369 16.98 -10.57 30.14
N SER A 370 17.63 -9.87 31.07
CA SER A 370 19.10 -9.81 31.21
C SER A 370 19.82 -11.16 31.40
N ALA A 371 19.08 -12.24 31.65
CA ALA A 371 19.60 -13.60 31.76
C ALA A 371 19.77 -14.31 30.39
N HIS A 372 19.26 -13.76 29.29
CA HIS A 372 19.37 -14.35 27.96
C HIS A 372 20.55 -13.77 27.18
N GLN A 373 21.61 -14.56 27.02
CA GLN A 373 22.67 -14.31 26.02
C GLN A 373 22.39 -15.16 24.79
N SER A 374 21.62 -14.61 23.84
CA SER A 374 21.40 -15.27 22.55
C SER A 374 22.51 -14.93 21.56
N LYS A 375 22.91 -15.89 20.73
CA LYS A 375 23.82 -15.67 19.60
C LYS A 375 23.07 -15.29 18.32
N SER A 376 21.76 -15.51 18.27
CA SER A 376 20.89 -15.11 17.17
C SER A 376 20.62 -13.61 17.11
N LYS A 377 20.21 -13.16 15.93
CA LYS A 377 19.82 -11.76 15.72
C LYS A 377 18.57 -11.46 16.54
N ILE A 378 18.75 -10.66 17.60
CA ILE A 378 17.66 -10.10 18.42
C ILE A 378 16.83 -9.15 17.54
N LEU A 379 15.49 -9.28 17.53
CA LEU A 379 14.59 -8.41 16.76
C LEU A 379 13.92 -7.33 17.63
N PHE A 380 13.87 -7.55 18.95
CA PHE A 380 13.34 -6.59 19.93
C PHE A 380 14.27 -6.47 21.14
N LYS A 381 14.70 -5.25 21.45
CA LYS A 381 15.53 -4.94 22.60
C LYS A 381 15.03 -3.68 23.31
N ALA A 382 14.69 -3.81 24.58
CA ALA A 382 14.21 -2.74 25.45
C ALA A 382 14.92 -2.75 26.80
N GLU A 383 15.23 -1.56 27.31
CA GLU A 383 15.72 -1.38 28.67
C GLU A 383 14.57 -1.33 29.68
N LYS A 384 14.87 -1.50 30.97
CA LYS A 384 13.86 -1.25 32.01
C LYS A 384 13.43 0.22 31.97
N GLY A 385 12.13 0.43 32.11
CA GLY A 385 11.52 1.75 32.08
C GLY A 385 12.00 2.64 33.22
N LYS A 386 12.21 3.91 32.92
CA LYS A 386 12.56 4.96 33.87
C LYS A 386 11.32 5.79 34.19
N ARG A 387 11.15 6.17 35.45
CA ARG A 387 10.00 6.96 35.93
C ARG A 387 10.30 8.44 35.82
N PHE A 388 9.34 9.18 35.28
CA PHE A 388 9.38 10.64 35.14
C PHE A 388 8.07 11.22 35.68
N VAL A 389 8.16 12.13 36.64
CA VAL A 389 6.99 12.81 37.20
C VAL A 389 6.74 14.09 36.40
N ILE A 390 5.55 14.22 35.83
CA ILE A 390 5.12 15.41 35.08
C ILE A 390 3.73 15.82 35.61
N GLY A 391 3.68 16.96 36.31
CA GLY A 391 2.47 17.39 37.01
C GLY A 391 2.04 16.38 38.07
N LYS A 392 0.77 15.95 38.01
CA LYS A 392 0.18 14.94 38.91
C LYS A 392 0.41 13.49 38.47
N ASN A 393 1.05 13.29 37.32
CA ASN A 393 1.16 11.97 36.69
C ASN A 393 2.61 11.49 36.70
N THR A 394 2.78 10.18 36.89
CA THR A 394 4.07 9.50 36.71
C THR A 394 4.05 8.73 35.41
N PHE A 395 5.01 9.01 34.54
CA PHE A 395 5.21 8.31 33.27
C PHE A 395 6.37 7.32 33.40
N VAL A 396 6.18 6.12 32.87
CA VAL A 396 7.24 5.13 32.66
C VAL A 396 7.66 5.22 31.21
N VAL A 397 8.90 5.62 30.98
CA VAL A 397 9.49 5.76 29.65
C VAL A 397 10.51 4.64 29.45
N THR A 398 10.29 3.82 28.43
CA THR A 398 11.08 2.64 28.11
C THR A 398 11.80 2.85 26.77
N PRO A 399 13.12 3.02 26.79
CA PRO A 399 13.94 3.05 25.58
C PRO A 399 13.95 1.68 24.90
N ILE A 400 13.71 1.66 23.59
CA ILE A 400 13.77 0.48 22.73
C ILE A 400 14.90 0.69 21.73
N SER A 401 16.03 0.04 21.95
CA SER A 401 17.22 0.17 21.10
C SER A 401 17.17 -0.72 19.86
N LYS A 402 16.17 -1.63 19.78
CA LYS A 402 15.95 -2.44 18.59
C LYS A 402 14.49 -2.85 18.50
N LEU A 403 13.86 -2.60 17.36
CA LEU A 403 12.48 -2.95 17.09
C LEU A 403 12.35 -3.32 15.62
N GLN A 404 11.89 -4.54 15.35
CA GLN A 404 11.43 -4.88 14.01
C GLN A 404 9.94 -4.54 13.88
N THR A 405 9.59 -4.00 12.73
CA THR A 405 8.23 -3.60 12.39
C THR A 405 7.91 -4.10 11.00
N ILE A 406 6.71 -4.68 10.85
CA ILE A 406 6.20 -5.20 9.59
C ILE A 406 4.96 -4.40 9.24
N SER A 407 4.99 -3.76 8.09
CA SER A 407 3.87 -2.99 7.57
C SER A 407 3.42 -3.59 6.24
N VAL A 408 2.11 -3.76 6.09
CA VAL A 408 1.48 -4.35 4.91
C VAL A 408 0.42 -3.39 4.40
N GLN A 409 0.48 -3.04 3.12
CA GLN A 409 -0.60 -2.32 2.45
C GLN A 409 -1.65 -3.35 2.04
N THR A 410 -2.81 -3.29 2.70
CA THR A 410 -3.95 -4.19 2.47
C THR A 410 -4.85 -3.71 1.35
N GLY A 411 -4.79 -2.41 1.06
CA GLY A 411 -5.54 -1.82 -0.01
C GLY A 411 -5.37 -0.31 -0.07
N PHE A 412 -6.29 0.33 -0.75
CA PHE A 412 -6.44 1.78 -0.75
C PHE A 412 -7.89 2.17 -1.00
N LYS A 413 -8.24 3.40 -0.64
CA LYS A 413 -9.52 4.01 -0.92
C LYS A 413 -9.36 5.16 -1.90
N ARG A 414 -10.43 5.50 -2.61
CA ARG A 414 -10.52 6.66 -3.48
C ARG A 414 -11.79 7.44 -3.19
N ASP A 415 -11.76 8.76 -3.42
CA ASP A 415 -12.88 9.68 -3.20
C ASP A 415 -13.46 9.57 -1.78
N ASP A 416 -12.57 9.30 -0.81
CA ASP A 416 -12.94 9.19 0.60
C ASP A 416 -13.05 10.61 1.16
N THR A 417 -14.28 11.04 1.38
CA THR A 417 -14.62 12.33 1.98
C THR A 417 -14.94 12.23 3.47
N GLY A 418 -14.80 11.02 4.05
CA GLY A 418 -14.97 10.82 5.49
C GLY A 418 -13.87 11.55 6.28
N ASP A 419 -14.27 12.28 7.31
CA ASP A 419 -13.37 12.73 8.37
C ASP A 419 -13.08 11.56 9.32
N ASP A 420 -11.98 11.59 10.08
CA ASP A 420 -11.46 10.50 10.93
C ASP A 420 -12.50 9.94 11.95
N LEU A 421 -13.60 10.65 12.19
CA LEU A 421 -14.71 10.26 13.08
C LEU A 421 -15.96 9.72 12.35
N LEU A 422 -16.09 9.96 11.05
CA LEU A 422 -17.15 9.42 10.21
C LEU A 422 -16.68 8.09 9.62
N GLN A 423 -17.55 7.08 9.61
CA GLN A 423 -17.25 5.85 8.87
C GLN A 423 -17.04 6.24 7.42
N SER A 424 -15.83 5.97 6.93
CA SER A 424 -15.49 6.11 5.51
C SER A 424 -16.55 5.43 4.65
N ASP A 425 -17.05 6.18 3.67
CA ASP A 425 -18.07 5.71 2.73
C ASP A 425 -17.47 5.17 1.43
N SER A 426 -16.12 5.12 1.35
CA SER A 426 -15.39 4.53 0.24
C SER A 426 -15.04 3.06 0.48
N GLU A 427 -15.22 2.26 -0.57
CA GLU A 427 -14.84 0.85 -0.57
C GLU A 427 -13.32 0.69 -0.65
N LEU A 428 -12.83 -0.34 0.04
CA LEU A 428 -11.41 -0.70 0.02
C LEU A 428 -11.08 -1.48 -1.25
N VAL A 429 -10.21 -0.93 -2.09
CA VAL A 429 -9.61 -1.66 -3.22
C VAL A 429 -8.42 -2.45 -2.71
N LYS A 430 -8.48 -3.77 -2.81
CA LYS A 430 -7.37 -4.64 -2.39
C LYS A 430 -6.16 -4.46 -3.29
N THR A 431 -4.98 -4.51 -2.68
CA THR A 431 -3.69 -4.50 -3.39
C THR A 431 -3.05 -5.88 -3.47
N SER A 432 -3.83 -6.93 -3.16
CA SER A 432 -3.39 -8.31 -3.29
C SER A 432 -3.57 -8.85 -4.70
N PHE A 433 -2.79 -9.88 -5.00
CA PHE A 433 -2.96 -10.73 -6.18
C PHE A 433 -2.77 -12.19 -5.78
N PHE A 434 -3.12 -13.11 -6.69
CA PHE A 434 -2.94 -14.54 -6.50
C PHE A 434 -1.78 -15.04 -7.37
N ASP A 435 -0.92 -15.89 -6.81
CA ASP A 435 0.06 -16.62 -7.61
C ASP A 435 -0.57 -17.85 -8.30
N ASP A 436 0.22 -18.54 -9.14
CA ASP A 436 -0.23 -19.74 -9.86
C ASP A 436 -0.67 -20.89 -8.93
N ALA A 437 -0.24 -20.87 -7.66
CA ALA A 437 -0.64 -21.84 -6.65
C ALA A 437 -1.92 -21.44 -5.90
N GLY A 438 -2.55 -20.31 -6.26
CA GLY A 438 -3.73 -19.77 -5.59
C GLY A 438 -3.45 -19.13 -4.23
N THR A 439 -2.19 -18.80 -3.93
CA THR A 439 -1.82 -18.07 -2.71
C THR A 439 -2.06 -16.58 -2.91
N GLU A 440 -2.80 -15.94 -2.01
CA GLU A 440 -2.98 -14.49 -2.00
C GLU A 440 -1.74 -13.80 -1.40
N TRP A 441 -1.25 -12.74 -2.05
CA TRP A 441 -0.05 -12.00 -1.65
C TRP A 441 -0.32 -10.50 -1.52
N TYR A 442 0.09 -9.90 -0.40
CA TYR A 442 0.03 -8.46 -0.16
C TYR A 442 1.42 -7.81 -0.18
N PRO A 443 1.54 -6.57 -0.68
CA PRO A 443 2.79 -5.82 -0.61
C PRO A 443 3.06 -5.37 0.83
N GLY A 444 4.27 -5.63 1.30
CA GLY A 444 4.71 -5.26 2.63
C GLY A 444 6.19 -4.90 2.68
N VAL A 445 6.62 -4.47 3.86
CA VAL A 445 8.01 -4.11 4.13
C VAL A 445 8.31 -4.37 5.60
N SER A 446 9.53 -4.82 5.84
CA SER A 446 10.09 -5.06 7.16
C SER A 446 11.23 -4.08 7.39
N TYR A 447 11.19 -3.38 8.53
CA TYR A 447 12.27 -2.47 8.93
C TYR A 447 12.71 -2.78 10.34
N THR A 448 13.97 -2.45 10.63
CA THR A 448 14.51 -2.44 11.98
C THR A 448 14.83 -1.01 12.37
N GLY A 449 14.33 -0.59 13.53
CA GLY A 449 14.57 0.75 14.06
C GLY A 449 14.71 0.75 15.58
N GLU A 450 14.53 1.92 16.14
CA GLU A 450 14.51 2.20 17.58
C GLU A 450 13.17 2.85 17.93
N GLY A 451 12.85 2.92 19.21
CA GLY A 451 11.60 3.51 19.66
C GLY A 451 11.61 3.89 21.13
N ILE A 452 10.52 4.51 21.55
CA ILE A 452 10.26 4.86 22.94
C ILE A 452 8.84 4.38 23.25
N PHE A 453 8.69 3.54 24.27
CA PHE A 453 7.39 3.19 24.80
C PHE A 453 7.11 4.03 26.04
N ILE A 454 5.98 4.74 26.04
CA ILE A 454 5.56 5.62 27.12
C ILE A 454 4.24 5.10 27.66
N ARG A 455 4.15 4.92 28.98
CA ARG A 455 2.90 4.62 29.67
C ARG A 455 2.79 5.36 30.98
N LEU A 456 1.58 5.43 31.53
CA LEU A 456 1.38 5.87 32.90
C LEU A 456 1.79 4.78 33.90
N ASP A 457 2.26 5.20 35.07
CA ASP A 457 2.60 4.30 36.18
C ASP A 457 1.33 3.93 36.97
N GLY A 458 0.60 2.95 36.46
CA GLY A 458 -0.61 2.39 37.07
C GLY A 458 -1.69 2.09 36.04
N ASP A 459 -2.26 0.88 36.09
CA ASP A 459 -3.20 0.39 35.06
C ASP A 459 -4.55 1.14 35.08
N GLY A 460 -4.95 1.75 36.21
CA GLY A 460 -6.21 2.52 36.34
C GLY A 460 -6.09 4.04 36.11
N VAL A 461 -4.87 4.57 36.00
CA VAL A 461 -4.66 6.03 35.89
C VAL A 461 -5.20 6.57 34.57
N LEU A 462 -5.08 5.79 33.49
CA LEU A 462 -5.59 6.19 32.19
C LEU A 462 -7.13 6.27 32.19
N SER A 463 -7.82 5.30 32.82
CA SER A 463 -9.28 5.36 32.96
C SER A 463 -9.74 6.54 33.80
N ASP A 464 -8.99 6.90 34.85
CA ASP A 464 -9.32 8.06 35.69
C ASP A 464 -9.15 9.38 34.91
N ILE A 465 -8.10 9.46 34.07
CA ILE A 465 -7.88 10.62 33.19
C ILE A 465 -8.97 10.71 32.12
N LEU A 466 -9.29 9.59 31.45
CA LEU A 466 -10.30 9.55 30.39
C LEU A 466 -11.72 9.88 30.90
N ASN A 467 -12.01 9.60 32.18
CA ASN A 467 -13.27 9.95 32.83
C ASN A 467 -13.23 11.30 33.57
N GLY A 468 -12.08 11.99 33.52
CA GLY A 468 -11.86 13.28 34.18
C GLY A 468 -12.57 14.44 33.50
N ASP A 469 -12.72 15.53 34.24
CA ASP A 469 -13.44 16.72 33.77
C ASP A 469 -12.75 17.41 32.58
N ASP A 470 -11.42 17.31 32.49
CA ASP A 470 -10.63 17.84 31.36
C ASP A 470 -11.03 17.18 30.03
N VAL A 471 -11.21 15.84 30.02
CA VAL A 471 -11.60 15.09 28.82
C VAL A 471 -13.07 15.36 28.47
N LYS A 472 -13.95 15.47 29.47
CA LYS A 472 -15.35 15.89 29.24
C LYS A 472 -15.43 17.29 28.63
N GLN A 473 -14.61 18.22 29.11
CA GLN A 473 -14.56 19.59 28.59
C GLN A 473 -14.01 19.62 27.15
N TRP A 474 -12.98 18.82 26.86
CA TRP A 474 -12.46 18.66 25.50
C TRP A 474 -13.51 18.08 24.55
N LEU A 475 -14.17 16.98 24.94
CA LEU A 475 -15.25 16.36 24.15
C LEU A 475 -16.41 17.32 23.91
N LYS A 476 -16.79 18.11 24.93
CA LYS A 476 -17.84 19.12 24.80
C LYS A 476 -17.47 20.20 23.79
N THR A 477 -16.26 20.76 23.90
CA THR A 477 -15.77 21.82 22.99
C THR A 477 -15.69 21.29 21.55
N HIS A 478 -15.19 20.07 21.37
CA HIS A 478 -15.09 19.43 20.06
C HIS A 478 -16.47 19.12 19.45
N HIS A 479 -17.43 18.66 20.25
CA HIS A 479 -18.81 18.47 19.79
C HIS A 479 -19.49 19.78 19.41
N GLU A 480 -19.24 20.86 20.14
CA GLU A 480 -19.76 22.20 19.82
C GLU A 480 -19.17 22.68 18.48
N GLU A 481 -17.86 22.56 18.24
CA GLU A 481 -17.20 22.93 16.97
C GLU A 481 -17.68 22.10 15.76
N THR A 482 -18.00 20.83 15.95
CA THR A 482 -18.44 19.92 14.88
C THR A 482 -19.94 20.00 14.57
N THR A 483 -20.76 20.54 15.49
CA THR A 483 -22.21 20.73 15.28
C THR A 483 -22.60 22.15 14.91
N SER A 484 -21.80 23.16 15.27
CA SER A 484 -21.95 24.51 14.73
C SER A 484 -21.37 24.57 13.32
N GLY A 485 -22.18 24.27 12.30
CA GLY A 485 -21.83 24.41 10.88
C GLY A 485 -21.53 25.85 10.40
N GLU A 486 -21.13 26.75 11.29
CA GLU A 486 -20.62 28.09 11.00
C GLU A 486 -19.16 28.16 11.45
N VAL A 487 -18.27 27.58 10.67
CA VAL A 487 -16.87 27.99 10.70
C VAL A 487 -16.76 29.21 9.79
N ASP A 488 -16.78 30.39 10.40
CA ASP A 488 -16.50 31.65 9.72
C ASP A 488 -15.01 31.68 9.34
N TYR A 489 -14.72 31.39 8.07
CA TYR A 489 -13.40 31.59 7.49
C TYR A 489 -13.29 33.03 6.97
N THR A 490 -13.30 34.01 7.87
CA THR A 490 -12.77 35.36 7.57
C THR A 490 -11.27 35.40 7.69
#